data_AF-A0A672Z7S6-F1
#
_entry.id   AF-A0A672Z7S6-F1
#
_cell.length_a   1.000
_cell.length_b   1.000
_cell.length_c   1.000
_cell.angle_alpha   90.00
_cell.angle_beta   90.00
_cell.angle_gamma   90.00
#
_symmetry.space_group_name_H-M   'P 1'
#
loop_
_entity.id
_entity.type
_entity.pdbx_description
1 polymer ?
#
loop_
_entity_poly.entity_id
_entity_poly.type
_entity_poly.pdbx_seq_one_letter_code
_entity_poly.pdbx_strand_id
1 'polypeptide(L)'
;LEDAGFHTIEAVAYAPKKELLNIKGISEAKADKILGEAAKLVPMGFTTATEFHQRRAEIIQISTGSKELDKLLQGGIETGSITEMFGEFRTGKTQLCHTLAVTCQVQST
;
A
#
# COMPACT_ATOMS: atom_id res chain seq x y z
N LEU A 1 20.77 -4.46 2.60
CA LEU A 1 19.32 -4.55 2.91
C LEU A 1 18.56 -4.88 1.63
N GLU A 2 18.88 -4.23 0.50
CA GLU A 2 18.33 -4.55 -0.83
C GLU A 2 18.48 -6.02 -1.21
N ASP A 3 19.67 -6.63 -1.04
CA ASP A 3 19.88 -8.07 -1.30
C ASP A 3 19.00 -9.00 -0.44
N ALA A 4 18.43 -8.47 0.65
CA ALA A 4 17.49 -9.18 1.52
C ALA A 4 16.02 -8.82 1.24
N GLY A 5 15.73 -8.09 0.15
CA GLY A 5 14.39 -7.73 -0.30
C GLY A 5 13.83 -6.42 0.26
N PHE A 6 14.60 -5.67 1.05
CA PHE A 6 14.16 -4.40 1.62
C PHE A 6 14.51 -3.24 0.69
N HIS A 7 13.52 -2.81 -0.10
CA HIS A 7 13.67 -1.73 -1.10
C HIS A 7 12.98 -0.42 -0.72
N THR A 8 12.22 -0.38 0.37
CA THR A 8 11.54 0.82 0.88
C THR A 8 11.79 1.00 2.37
N ILE A 9 11.63 2.23 2.85
CA ILE A 9 11.82 2.57 4.27
C ILE A 9 10.70 1.92 5.10
N GLU A 10 9.48 1.90 4.57
CA GLU A 10 8.32 1.21 5.12
C GLU A 10 8.58 -0.27 5.30
N ALA A 11 9.18 -0.94 4.30
CA ALA A 11 9.52 -2.35 4.41
C ALA A 11 10.48 -2.62 5.58
N VAL A 12 11.42 -1.71 5.84
CA VAL A 12 12.33 -1.80 6.99
C VAL A 12 11.61 -1.47 8.31
N ALA A 13 10.77 -0.43 8.33
CA ALA A 13 10.06 0.00 9.54
C ALA A 13 9.04 -1.03 10.02
N TYR A 14 8.37 -1.72 9.09
CA TYR A 14 7.39 -2.78 9.40
C TYR A 14 8.02 -4.15 9.61
N ALA A 15 9.32 -4.31 9.31
CA ALA A 15 10.02 -5.58 9.49
C ALA A 15 10.17 -5.94 10.98
N PRO A 16 9.88 -7.19 11.37
CA PRO A 16 10.28 -7.69 12.68
C PRO A 16 11.82 -7.61 12.81
N LYS A 17 12.33 -7.11 13.96
CA LYS A 17 13.78 -7.04 14.24
C LYS A 17 14.50 -8.37 13.97
N LYS A 18 13.84 -9.50 14.25
CA LYS A 18 14.36 -10.85 14.00
C LYS A 18 14.71 -11.10 12.52
N GLU A 19 13.95 -10.56 11.58
CA GLU A 19 14.24 -10.70 10.15
C GLU A 19 15.50 -9.94 9.76
N LEU A 20 15.69 -8.73 10.31
CA LEU A 20 16.90 -7.95 10.08
C LEU A 20 18.15 -8.63 10.63
N LEU A 21 18.03 -9.32 11.77
CA LEU A 21 19.12 -10.09 12.38
C LEU A 21 19.53 -11.33 11.57
N ASN A 22 18.61 -11.89 10.77
CA ASN A 22 18.91 -13.02 9.90
C ASN A 22 19.73 -12.59 8.66
N ILE A 23 19.86 -11.28 8.41
CA ILE A 23 20.66 -10.75 7.31
C ILE A 23 22.14 -10.82 7.70
N LYS A 24 22.92 -11.54 6.88
CA LYS A 24 24.37 -11.68 7.09
C LYS A 24 25.04 -10.30 7.20
N GLY A 25 25.74 -10.07 8.32
CA GLY A 25 26.48 -8.82 8.58
C GLY A 25 25.72 -7.73 9.34
N ILE A 26 24.44 -7.96 9.67
CA ILE A 26 23.66 -7.11 10.57
C ILE A 26 23.77 -7.64 12.00
N SER A 27 24.39 -6.83 12.87
CA SER A 27 24.39 -7.07 14.31
C SER A 27 23.16 -6.46 14.97
N GLU A 28 22.90 -6.83 16.22
CA GLU A 28 21.77 -6.30 16.98
C GLU A 28 21.81 -4.77 17.10
N ALA A 29 22.96 -4.21 17.48
CA ALA A 29 23.15 -2.77 17.55
C ALA A 29 22.92 -2.06 16.20
N LYS A 30 23.27 -2.70 15.09
CA LYS A 30 22.98 -2.16 13.75
C LYS A 30 21.50 -2.22 13.44
N ALA A 31 20.83 -3.32 13.76
CA ALA A 31 19.39 -3.47 13.54
C ALA A 31 18.59 -2.42 14.33
N ASP A 32 18.93 -2.19 15.59
CA ASP A 32 18.27 -1.16 16.42
C ASP A 32 18.49 0.25 15.85
N LYS A 33 19.70 0.55 15.38
CA LYS A 33 19.98 1.83 14.73
C LYS A 33 19.18 2.01 13.43
N ILE A 34 19.12 0.97 12.60
CA ILE A 34 18.37 0.99 11.33
C ILE A 34 16.88 1.21 11.58
N LEU A 35 16.28 0.43 12.50
CA LEU A 35 14.87 0.58 12.88
C LEU A 35 14.59 1.95 13.49
N GLY A 36 15.50 2.44 14.34
CA GLY A 36 15.39 3.76 14.95
C GLY A 36 15.39 4.90 13.95
N GLU A 37 16.21 4.83 12.89
CA GLU A 37 16.18 5.84 11.82
C GLU A 37 14.95 5.69 10.91
N ALA A 38 14.55 4.46 10.57
CA ALA A 38 13.36 4.21 9.73
C ALA A 38 12.07 4.71 10.41
N ALA A 39 11.94 4.50 11.72
CA ALA A 39 10.77 4.92 12.50
C ALA A 39 10.62 6.45 12.63
N LYS A 40 11.66 7.24 12.34
CA LYS A 40 11.56 8.71 12.27
C LYS A 40 10.93 9.19 10.97
N LEU A 41 11.02 8.37 9.92
CA LEU A 41 10.55 8.71 8.57
C LEU A 41 9.17 8.11 8.29
N VAL A 42 8.80 7.04 8.98
CA VAL A 42 7.51 6.36 8.85
C VAL A 42 6.65 6.65 10.09
N PRO A 43 5.38 7.06 9.95
CA PRO A 43 4.51 7.36 11.09
C PRO A 43 4.08 6.07 11.81
N MET A 44 4.90 5.61 12.75
CA MET A 44 4.71 4.36 13.52
C MET A 44 3.99 4.55 14.87
N GLY A 45 3.70 5.79 15.26
CA GLY A 45 3.12 6.13 16.55
C GLY A 45 1.59 6.15 16.57
N PHE A 46 1.01 6.53 17.72
CA PHE A 46 -0.42 6.77 17.85
C PHE A 46 -0.84 8.04 17.11
N THR A 47 -2.06 8.04 16.59
CA THR A 47 -2.70 9.20 15.92
C THR A 47 -4.17 9.23 16.30
N THR A 48 -4.80 10.40 16.21
CA THR A 48 -6.22 10.54 16.50
C THR A 48 -7.09 9.99 15.36
N ALA A 49 -8.34 9.63 15.67
CA ALA A 49 -9.29 9.17 14.64
C ALA A 49 -9.52 10.23 13.56
N THR A 50 -9.54 11.51 13.93
CA THR A 50 -9.71 12.64 13.00
C THR A 50 -8.55 12.75 12.03
N GLU A 51 -7.31 12.71 12.52
CA GLU A 51 -6.12 12.75 11.67
C GLU A 51 -6.04 11.53 10.74
N PHE A 52 -6.36 10.34 11.26
CA PHE A 52 -6.40 9.13 10.46
C PHE A 52 -7.46 9.20 9.35
N HIS A 53 -8.65 9.70 9.67
CA HIS A 53 -9.72 9.90 8.68
C HIS A 53 -9.32 10.91 7.60
N GLN A 54 -8.68 12.01 7.97
CA GLN A 54 -8.19 13.01 7.03
C GLN A 54 -7.14 12.42 6.07
N ARG A 55 -6.18 11.64 6.59
CA ARG A 55 -5.22 10.92 5.74
C ARG A 55 -5.90 9.93 4.79
N ARG A 56 -6.95 9.25 5.25
CA ARG A 56 -7.72 8.32 4.38
C ARG A 56 -8.43 9.04 3.24
N ALA A 57 -8.84 10.29 3.43
CA ALA A 57 -9.45 11.09 2.37
C ALA A 57 -8.47 11.47 1.24
N GLU A 58 -7.16 11.39 1.49
CA GLU A 58 -6.10 11.63 0.51
C GLU A 58 -5.70 10.36 -0.26
N ILE A 59 -6.28 9.19 0.06
CA ILE A 59 -5.96 7.94 -0.62
C ILE A 59 -6.37 8.03 -2.09
N ILE A 60 -5.42 7.70 -2.97
CA ILE A 60 -5.67 7.64 -4.41
C ILE A 60 -6.64 6.49 -4.72
N GLN A 61 -7.66 6.79 -5.51
CA GLN A 61 -8.64 5.84 -6.02
C GLN A 61 -8.53 5.76 -7.55
N ILE A 62 -8.45 4.55 -8.08
CA ILE A 62 -8.34 4.28 -9.53
C ILE A 62 -9.75 4.12 -10.10
N SER A 63 -10.13 4.95 -11.07
CA SER A 63 -11.43 4.83 -11.74
C SER A 63 -11.56 3.49 -12.46
N THR A 64 -12.74 2.89 -12.34
CA THR A 64 -13.14 1.68 -13.07
C THR A 64 -13.52 1.96 -14.53
N GLY A 65 -13.55 3.23 -14.94
CA GLY A 65 -14.07 3.68 -16.23
C GLY A 65 -15.60 3.74 -16.30
N SER A 66 -16.30 3.37 -15.22
CA SER A 66 -17.75 3.42 -15.10
C SER A 66 -18.17 4.33 -13.95
N LYS A 67 -18.91 5.40 -14.25
CA LYS A 67 -19.38 6.36 -13.24
C LYS A 67 -20.24 5.73 -12.15
N GLU A 68 -21.08 4.74 -12.51
CA GLU A 68 -21.96 4.08 -11.55
C GLU A 68 -21.20 3.12 -10.64
N LEU A 69 -20.19 2.43 -11.17
CA LEU A 69 -19.35 1.54 -10.36
C LEU A 69 -18.43 2.35 -9.45
N ASP A 70 -17.85 3.43 -9.95
CA ASP A 70 -17.06 4.36 -9.13
C ASP A 70 -17.91 4.96 -8.02
N LYS A 71 -19.15 5.37 -8.31
CA LYS A 71 -20.10 5.85 -7.28
C LYS A 71 -20.40 4.77 -6.23
N LEU A 72 -20.62 3.53 -6.64
CA LEU A 72 -20.84 2.40 -5.72
C LEU A 72 -19.63 2.17 -4.81
N LEU A 73 -18.42 2.32 -5.35
CA LEU A 73 -17.15 2.20 -4.63
C LEU A 73 -16.73 3.50 -3.92
N GLN A 74 -17.56 4.55 -3.97
CA GLN A 74 -17.26 5.87 -3.39
C GLN A 74 -15.97 6.52 -3.94
N GLY A 75 -15.74 6.35 -5.24
CA GLY A 75 -14.75 7.04 -6.06
C GLY A 75 -13.99 6.12 -7.02
N GLY A 76 -13.72 4.88 -6.63
CA GLY A 76 -13.01 3.89 -7.47
C GLY A 76 -12.35 2.79 -6.64
N ILE A 77 -11.36 2.11 -7.22
CA ILE A 77 -10.57 1.09 -6.53
C ILE A 77 -9.51 1.76 -5.64
N GLU A 78 -9.60 1.54 -4.34
CA GLU A 78 -8.72 2.15 -3.32
C GLU A 78 -7.29 1.57 -3.39
N THR A 79 -6.27 2.44 -3.36
CA THR A 79 -4.87 2.03 -3.21
C THR A 79 -4.53 1.70 -1.74
N GLY A 80 -3.51 0.85 -1.52
CA GLY A 80 -3.12 0.44 -0.16
C GLY A 80 -4.04 -0.62 0.47
N SER A 81 -5.05 -1.12 -0.25
CA SER A 81 -5.91 -2.24 0.15
C SER A 81 -6.09 -3.25 -0.99
N ILE A 82 -6.65 -4.41 -0.68
CA ILE A 82 -6.98 -5.46 -1.66
C ILE A 82 -8.49 -5.40 -1.91
N THR A 83 -8.89 -5.22 -3.16
CA THR A 83 -10.29 -5.31 -3.60
C THR A 83 -10.53 -6.62 -4.35
N GLU A 84 -11.42 -7.46 -3.83
CA GLU A 84 -11.80 -8.74 -4.46
C GLU A 84 -13.03 -8.57 -5.35
N MET A 85 -13.00 -9.16 -6.54
CA MET A 85 -14.14 -9.23 -7.45
C MET A 85 -14.41 -10.68 -7.84
N PHE A 86 -15.56 -11.20 -7.42
CA PHE A 86 -15.99 -12.58 -7.67
C PHE A 86 -17.26 -12.65 -8.52
N GLY A 87 -17.49 -13.79 -9.18
CA GLY A 87 -18.68 -14.05 -10.00
C GLY A 87 -18.45 -15.08 -11.11
N GLU A 88 -19.50 -15.46 -11.84
CA GLU A 88 -19.44 -16.49 -12.89
C GLU A 88 -18.61 -16.11 -14.12
N PHE A 89 -18.37 -17.06 -15.03
CA PHE A 89 -17.74 -16.76 -16.31
C PHE A 89 -18.54 -15.68 -17.06
N ARG A 90 -17.84 -14.81 -17.81
CA ARG A 90 -18.43 -13.74 -18.63
C ARG A 90 -19.16 -12.62 -17.84
N THR A 91 -18.91 -12.49 -16.54
CA THR A 91 -19.45 -11.37 -15.72
C THR A 91 -18.59 -10.09 -15.73
N GLY A 92 -17.63 -9.97 -16.64
CA GLY A 92 -16.83 -8.74 -16.81
C GLY A 92 -15.55 -8.64 -15.95
N LYS A 93 -15.24 -9.65 -15.11
CA LYS A 93 -14.05 -9.62 -14.25
C LYS A 93 -12.74 -9.32 -14.99
N THR A 94 -12.43 -10.12 -16.02
CA THR A 94 -11.23 -9.94 -16.83
C THR A 94 -11.20 -8.58 -17.55
N GLN A 95 -12.35 -8.10 -18.02
CA GLN A 95 -12.45 -6.78 -18.66
C GLN A 95 -12.13 -5.66 -17.68
N LEU A 96 -12.66 -5.71 -16.45
CA LEU A 96 -12.34 -4.71 -15.43
C LEU A 96 -10.84 -4.70 -15.10
N CYS A 97 -10.20 -5.88 -14.98
CA CYS A 97 -8.75 -5.95 -14.79
C CYS A 97 -7.97 -5.28 -15.93
N HIS A 98 -8.36 -5.51 -17.19
CA HIS A 98 -7.75 -4.84 -18.34
C HIS A 98 -7.98 -3.31 -18.32
N THR A 99 -9.18 -2.87 -17.97
CA THR A 99 -9.46 -1.42 -17.82
C THR A 99 -8.59 -0.80 -16.74
N LEU A 100 -8.51 -1.42 -15.56
CA LEU A 100 -7.70 -0.93 -14.44
C LEU A 100 -6.20 -0.86 -14.78
N ALA A 101 -5.68 -1.79 -15.59
CA ALA A 101 -4.29 -1.77 -16.05
C ALA A 101 -3.95 -0.57 -16.94
N VAL A 102 -4.97 0.08 -17.54
CA VAL A 102 -4.83 1.30 -18.33
C VAL A 102 -5.16 2.52 -17.48
N THR A 103 -6.29 2.52 -16.76
CA THR A 103 -6.74 3.70 -15.99
C THR A 103 -5.79 4.06 -14.86
N CYS A 104 -5.02 3.11 -14.32
CA CYS A 104 -3.98 3.40 -13.33
C CYS A 104 -2.82 4.25 -13.86
N GLN A 105 -2.66 4.37 -15.19
CA GLN A 105 -1.60 5.15 -15.83
C GLN A 105 -2.04 6.57 -16.19
N VAL A 106 -3.35 6.83 -16.16
CA VAL A 106 -3.92 8.12 -16.54
C VAL A 106 -3.79 9.07 -15.35
N GLN A 107 -3.42 10.34 -15.60
CA GLN A 107 -3.39 11.34 -14.53
C GLN A 107 -4.81 11.56 -14.00
N SER A 108 -5.02 11.23 -12.73
CA SER A 108 -6.20 11.65 -11.97
C SER A 108 -6.17 13.17 -11.87
N THR A 109 -6.92 13.85 -12.74
CA THR A 109 -7.10 15.30 -12.69
C THR A 109 -8.18 15.65 -11.67
#